data_AF-A0A1Q3R612-F1
#
_entry.id   AF-A0A1Q3R612-F1
#
_cell.length_a   1.000
_cell.length_b   1.000
_cell.length_c   1.000
_cell.angle_alpha   90.00
_cell.angle_beta   90.00
_cell.angle_gamma   90.00
#
_symmetry.space_group_name_H-M   'P 1'
#
loop_
_entity.id
_entity.type
_entity.pdbx_description
1 polymer ?
#
loop_
_entity_poly.entity_id
_entity_poly.type
_entity_poly.pdbx_seq_one_letter_code
_entity_poly.pdbx_strand_id
1 'polypeptide(L)' 'MGLKAYPFEVVIAGRKPSTALADQVKSLDWMVRRATRKGKVTAGELSEVRRKATLLTGQP' A
#
# COMPACT_ATOMS: atom_id res chain seq x y z
N MET A 1 16.92 11.94 17.65
CA MET A 1 15.47 11.68 17.54
C MET A 1 15.13 11.57 16.06
N GLY A 2 15.39 10.41 15.45
CA GLY A 2 15.22 10.20 14.02
C GLY A 2 14.41 8.95 13.80
N LEU A 3 13.08 9.10 13.76
CA LEU A 3 12.23 8.03 13.25
C LEU A 3 12.43 8.04 11.73
N LYS A 4 13.34 7.21 11.22
CA LYS A 4 13.40 6.94 9.78
C LYS A 4 12.12 6.20 9.43
N ALA A 5 11.12 6.93 8.92
CA ALA A 5 9.95 6.32 8.30
C ALA A 5 10.43 5.37 7.20
N TYR A 6 9.87 4.17 7.15
CA TYR A 6 10.31 3.18 6.16
C TYR A 6 9.90 3.68 4.77
N PRO A 7 10.81 3.75 3.78
CA PRO A 7 10.59 4.53 2.56
C PRO A 7 9.40 4.07 1.72
N PHE A 8 9.02 2.79 1.83
CA PHE A 8 7.88 2.19 1.12
C PHE A 8 6.56 2.24 1.90
N GLU A 9 6.54 2.84 3.08
CA GLU A 9 5.30 3.11 3.83
C GLU A 9 4.48 4.19 3.14
N VAL A 10 3.21 3.90 2.89
CA VAL A 10 2.21 4.90 2.49
C VAL A 10 1.12 4.92 3.55
N VAL A 11 0.95 6.08 4.20
CA VAL A 11 -0.08 6.25 5.22
C VAL A 11 -1.45 6.24 4.54
N ILE A 12 -2.33 5.39 5.04
CA ILE A 12 -3.73 5.31 4.62
C ILE A 12 -4.58 5.92 5.74
N ALA A 13 -5.17 7.07 5.43
CA ALA A 13 -6.09 7.75 6.30
C ALA A 13 -7.43 6.99 6.35
N GLY A 14 -8.01 6.91 7.54
CA GLY A 14 -9.28 6.22 7.75
C GLY A 14 -9.66 6.20 9.22
N ARG A 15 -10.79 5.55 9.53
CA ARG A 15 -11.29 5.43 10.92
C ARG A 15 -10.24 4.85 11.87
N LYS A 16 -9.39 3.96 11.36
CA LYS A 16 -8.15 3.53 12.02
C LYS A 16 -7.02 3.82 11.05
N PRO A 17 -6.09 4.74 11.37
CA PRO A 17 -4.91 4.98 10.56
C PRO A 17 -4.13 3.68 10.37
N SER A 18 -3.65 3.46 9.16
CA SER A 18 -2.88 2.27 8.80
C SER A 18 -1.86 2.62 7.73
N THR A 19 -0.97 1.68 7.42
CA THR A 19 0.09 1.88 6.44
C THR A 19 0.09 0.75 5.44
N ALA A 20 0.16 1.09 4.15
CA ALA A 20 0.44 0.15 3.07
C ALA A 20 1.95 0.07 2.83
N LEU A 21 2.49 -1.14 2.65
CA LEU A 21 3.89 -1.38 2.34
C LEU A 21 4.01 -1.64 0.83
N ALA A 22 4.49 -0.64 0.09
CA ALA A 22 4.51 -0.65 -1.37
C ALA A 22 5.50 -1.65 -1.97
N ASP A 23 6.44 -2.15 -1.17
CA ASP A 23 7.42 -3.17 -1.54
C ASP A 23 6.92 -4.61 -1.33
N GLN A 24 5.87 -4.80 -0.54
CA GLN A 24 5.34 -6.12 -0.20
C GLN A 24 4.19 -6.54 -1.13
N VAL A 25 4.36 -6.33 -2.43
CA VAL A 25 3.37 -6.74 -3.44
C VAL A 25 3.29 -8.26 -3.48
N LYS A 26 2.07 -8.81 -3.42
CA LYS A 26 1.82 -10.25 -3.41
C LYS A 26 0.64 -10.63 -4.30
N SER A 27 0.83 -11.65 -5.13
CA SER A 27 -0.27 -12.33 -5.83
C SER A 27 -1.03 -13.20 -4.82
N LEU A 28 -2.35 -13.01 -4.71
CA LEU A 28 -3.19 -13.78 -3.80
C LEU A 28 -4.54 -14.09 -4.43
N ASP A 29 -5.01 -15.33 -4.24
CA ASP A 29 -6.37 -15.72 -4.56
C ASP A 29 -7.30 -15.20 -3.46
N TRP A 30 -8.01 -14.12 -3.76
CA TRP A 30 -8.89 -13.46 -2.81
C TRP A 30 -10.21 -14.20 -2.62
N MET A 31 -10.62 -15.05 -3.57
CA MET A 31 -11.85 -15.84 -3.51
C MET A 31 -11.67 -17.01 -2.54
N VAL A 32 -10.60 -17.78 -2.70
CA VAL A 32 -10.28 -18.90 -1.78
C VAL A 32 -10.05 -18.39 -0.36
N ARG A 33 -9.43 -17.21 -0.22
CA ARG A 33 -9.20 -16.56 1.08
C ARG A 33 -10.42 -15.81 1.62
N ARG A 34 -11.55 -15.79 0.91
CA ARG A 34 -12.80 -15.11 1.31
C ARG A 34 -12.56 -13.65 1.73
N ALA A 35 -11.75 -12.91 0.98
CA ALA A 35 -11.45 -11.53 1.30
C ALA A 35 -12.72 -10.66 1.22
N THR A 36 -12.89 -9.76 2.20
CA THR A 36 -14.05 -8.85 2.26
C THR A 36 -13.60 -7.40 2.10
N ARG A 37 -14.45 -6.58 1.45
CA ARG A 37 -14.18 -5.16 1.24
C ARG A 37 -14.33 -4.41 2.57
N LYS A 38 -13.23 -3.89 3.11
CA LYS A 38 -13.23 -3.05 4.34
C LYS A 38 -13.39 -1.55 4.09
N GLY A 39 -13.12 -1.09 2.87
CA GLY A 39 -13.12 0.32 2.53
C GLY A 39 -12.58 0.57 1.12
N LYS A 40 -12.20 1.82 0.85
CA LYS A 40 -11.53 2.23 -0.39
C LYS A 40 -10.56 3.36 -0.04
N VAL A 41 -9.33 3.24 -0.51
CA VAL A 41 -8.33 4.31 -0.42
C VAL A 41 -8.69 5.45 -1.38
N THR A 42 -8.19 6.63 -1.10
CA THR A 42 -8.26 7.78 -2.01
C THR A 42 -7.40 7.55 -3.26
N ALA A 43 -7.64 8.34 -4.30
CA ALA A 43 -6.83 8.30 -5.51
C ALA A 43 -5.37 8.70 -5.24
N GLY A 44 -5.15 9.67 -4.33
CA GLY A 44 -3.80 10.12 -3.96
C GLY A 44 -2.99 9.02 -3.28
N GLU A 45 -3.58 8.34 -2.30
CA GLU A 45 -2.97 7.21 -1.59
C GLU A 45 -2.63 6.07 -2.56
N LEU A 46 -3.57 5.68 -3.44
CA LEU A 46 -3.31 4.63 -4.43
C LEU A 46 -2.20 5.01 -5.42
N SER A 47 -2.17 6.28 -5.83
CA SER A 47 -1.13 6.79 -6.72
C SER A 47 0.24 6.75 -6.07
N GLU A 48 0.35 7.09 -4.78
CA GLU A 48 1.60 6.99 -4.04
C GLU A 48 2.11 5.55 -3.90
N VAL A 49 1.22 4.61 -3.56
CA VAL A 49 1.56 3.17 -3.50
C VAL A 49 2.13 2.70 -4.84
N ARG A 50 1.47 3.04 -5.96
CA ARG A 50 1.95 2.66 -7.31
C ARG A 50 3.31 3.26 -7.63
N ARG A 51 3.50 4.57 -7.39
CA ARG A 51 4.79 5.24 -7.64
C ARG A 51 5.93 4.56 -6.89
N LYS A 52 5.71 4.22 -5.61
CA LYS A 52 6.72 3.53 -4.81
C LYS A 52 6.97 2.11 -5.28
N ALA A 53 5.93 1.34 -5.62
CA ALA A 53 6.06 -0.02 -6.12
C ALA A 53 6.82 -0.08 -7.46
N THR A 54 6.59 0.87 -8.36
CA THR A 54 7.27 0.96 -9.66
C THR A 54 8.80 1.05 -9.55
N LEU A 55 9.33 1.65 -8.48
CA LEU A 55 10.77 1.71 -8.21
C LEU A 55 11.41 0.32 -8.06
N LEU A 56 10.63 -0.71 -7.73
CA LEU A 56 11.10 -2.08 -7.52
C LEU A 56 10.94 -2.95 -8.77
N THR A 57 10.07 -2.56 -9.70
CA THR A 57 9.76 -3.33 -10.90
C THR A 57 10.47 -2.82 -12.14
N GLY A 58 11.25 -1.73 -12.03
CA GLY A 58 11.99 -1.15 -13.15
C GLY A 58 11.09 -0.60 -14.27
N GLN A 59 9.82 -0.32 -13.96
CA GLN A 59 8.94 0.36 -14.90
C GLN A 59 9.28 1.87 -14.89
N PRO A 60 9.23 2.56 -16.04
CA PRO A 60 9.50 3.99 -16.12
C PRO A 60 8.49 4.83 -15.33
#